data_AF-A0A0P7JME5-F1
#
_entry.id   AF-A0A0P7JME5-F1
#
_cell.length_a   1.000
_cell.length_b   1.000
_cell.length_c   1.000
_cell.angle_alpha   90.00
_cell.angle_beta   90.00
_cell.angle_gamma   90.00
#
_symmetry.space_group_name_H-M   'P 1'
#
loop_
_entity.id
_entity.type
_entity.pdbx_description
1 polymer ?
#
loop_
_entity_poly.entity_id
_entity_poly.type
_entity_poly.pdbx_seq_one_letter_code
_entity_poly.pdbx_strand_id
1 'polypeptide(L)'
;MRTLILSSLLLLTGCFSYAESDKELHYVAGALTQHYVTKQTSSPVTGCLAAIGLGIAKEAYDSRFGGVVDRYDALATAGGCNFSVEW
;
A
#
# COMPACT_ATOMS: atom_id res chain seq x y z
N MET A 1 28.27 5.36 9.26
CA MET A 1 27.11 4.65 9.87
C MET A 1 25.77 5.05 9.24
N ARG A 2 25.46 6.34 9.02
CA ARG A 2 24.20 6.78 8.37
C ARG A 2 24.00 6.29 6.93
N THR A 3 25.08 6.21 6.13
CA THR A 3 25.04 5.72 4.74
C THR A 3 24.87 4.20 4.62
N LEU A 4 25.40 3.44 5.58
CA LEU A 4 25.25 1.97 5.61
C LEU A 4 23.81 1.55 5.91
N ILE A 5 23.10 2.31 6.75
CA ILE A 5 21.68 2.05 7.07
C ILE A 5 20.80 2.29 5.84
N LEU A 6 21.06 3.33 5.05
CA LEU A 6 20.33 3.58 3.80
C LEU A 6 20.57 2.47 2.77
N SER A 7 21.82 2.01 2.60
CA SER A 7 22.15 0.93 1.66
C SER A 7 21.53 -0.41 2.05
N SER A 8 21.45 -0.72 3.36
CA SER A 8 20.75 -1.93 3.83
C SER A 8 19.24 -1.85 3.67
N LEU A 9 18.64 -0.66 3.82
CA LEU A 9 17.20 -0.47 3.61
C LEU A 9 16.79 -0.61 2.13
N LEU A 10 17.65 -0.16 1.20
CA LEU A 10 17.48 -0.32 -0.25
C LEU A 10 17.66 -1.77 -0.73
N LEU A 11 18.46 -2.58 -0.02
CA LEU A 11 18.69 -3.99 -0.36
C LEU A 11 17.57 -4.91 0.15
N LEU A 12 16.89 -4.56 1.26
CA LEU A 12 15.71 -5.31 1.72
C LEU A 12 14.46 -5.08 0.84
N THR A 13 14.38 -3.97 0.11
CA THR A 13 13.30 -3.70 -0.86
C THR A 13 13.52 -4.36 -2.23
N GLY A 14 14.75 -4.76 -2.56
CA GLY A 14 15.11 -5.32 -3.88
C GLY A 14 14.75 -6.80 -4.07
N CYS A 15 14.58 -7.58 -3.00
CA CYS A 15 14.29 -9.02 -3.09
C CYS A 15 12.82 -9.36 -3.41
N PHE A 16 11.90 -8.39 -3.45
CA PHE A 16 10.49 -8.60 -3.85
C PHE A 16 10.19 -8.19 -5.30
N SER A 17 11.20 -7.74 -6.06
CA SER A 17 10.99 -7.04 -7.33
C SER A 17 11.04 -7.93 -8.58
N TYR A 18 10.54 -9.17 -8.55
CA TYR A 18 10.45 -9.99 -9.77
C TYR A 18 9.20 -10.89 -9.73
N ALA A 19 8.11 -10.40 -10.33
CA ALA A 19 6.89 -11.11 -10.75
C ALA A 19 5.62 -11.08 -9.86
N GLU A 20 5.39 -10.01 -9.09
CA GLU A 20 4.02 -9.67 -8.67
C GLU A 20 3.41 -8.75 -9.74
N SER A 21 2.18 -9.01 -10.18
CA SER A 21 1.44 -8.08 -11.04
C SER A 21 1.23 -6.75 -10.31
N ASP A 22 1.23 -5.65 -11.04
CA ASP A 22 0.96 -4.30 -10.51
C ASP A 22 -0.24 -4.26 -9.54
N LYS A 23 -1.31 -5.01 -9.83
CA LYS A 23 -2.51 -5.10 -8.99
C LYS A 23 -2.30 -5.83 -7.67
N GLU A 24 -1.38 -6.78 -7.60
CA GLU A 24 -1.02 -7.47 -6.34
C GLU A 24 -0.32 -6.51 -5.38
N LEU A 25 0.56 -5.64 -5.89
CA LEU A 25 1.20 -4.60 -5.07
C LEU A 25 0.16 -3.61 -4.51
N HIS A 26 -0.82 -3.22 -5.33
CA HIS A 26 -1.93 -2.40 -4.88
C HIS A 26 -2.75 -3.08 -3.78
N TYR A 27 -3.04 -4.37 -3.92
CA TYR A 27 -3.74 -5.16 -2.92
C TYR A 27 -2.96 -5.26 -1.60
N VAL A 28 -1.66 -5.57 -1.67
CA VAL A 28 -0.77 -5.65 -0.50
C VAL A 28 -0.67 -4.28 0.20
N ALA A 29 -0.57 -3.19 -0.55
CA ALA A 29 -0.57 -1.83 0.02
C ALA A 29 -1.85 -1.56 0.82
N GLY A 30 -3.01 -2.02 0.33
CA GLY A 30 -4.28 -1.96 1.04
C GLY A 30 -4.27 -2.73 2.36
N ALA A 31 -3.80 -3.98 2.34
CA ALA A 31 -3.73 -4.83 3.53
C ALA A 31 -2.79 -4.28 4.60
N LEU A 32 -1.62 -3.76 4.19
CA LEU A 32 -0.66 -3.12 5.11
C LEU A 32 -1.21 -1.83 5.71
N THR A 33 -1.90 -1.01 4.90
CA THR A 33 -2.56 0.22 5.38
C THR A 33 -3.62 -0.08 6.43
N GLN A 34 -4.47 -1.07 6.16
CA GLN A 34 -5.48 -1.56 7.10
C GLN A 34 -4.83 -2.02 8.41
N HIS A 35 -3.83 -2.90 8.34
CA HIS A 35 -3.13 -3.39 9.53
C HIS A 35 -2.54 -2.25 10.36
N TYR A 36 -1.77 -1.36 9.71
CA TYR A 36 -1.12 -0.25 10.40
C TYR A 36 -2.13 0.66 11.11
N VAL A 37 -3.16 1.13 10.39
CA VAL A 37 -4.15 2.05 10.96
C VAL A 37 -5.01 1.37 12.02
N THR A 38 -5.32 0.08 11.87
CA THR A 38 -6.00 -0.70 12.92
C THR A 38 -5.14 -0.76 14.18
N LYS A 39 -3.82 -0.98 14.08
CA LYS A 39 -2.92 -0.98 15.24
C LYS A 39 -2.86 0.39 15.93
N GLN A 40 -2.97 1.49 15.19
CA GLN A 40 -2.97 2.84 15.76
C GLN A 40 -4.32 3.25 16.39
N THR A 41 -5.44 2.77 15.83
CA THR A 41 -6.78 3.25 16.18
C THR A 41 -7.63 2.23 16.93
N SER A 42 -7.15 1.00 17.03
CA SER A 42 -7.91 -0.17 17.52
C SER A 42 -9.22 -0.41 16.74
N SER A 43 -9.33 0.12 15.52
CA SER A 43 -10.55 0.06 14.71
C SER A 43 -10.26 -0.51 13.32
N PRO A 44 -10.67 -1.77 13.06
CA PRO A 44 -10.58 -2.37 11.72
C PRO A 44 -11.37 -1.61 10.66
N VAL A 45 -12.48 -0.98 11.04
CA VAL A 45 -13.27 -0.16 10.11
C VAL A 45 -12.47 1.07 9.69
N THR A 46 -11.80 1.72 10.64
CA THR A 46 -10.98 2.91 10.36
C THR A 46 -9.81 2.59 9.45
N GLY A 47 -9.15 1.44 9.65
CA GLY A 47 -8.06 1.08 8.74
C GLY A 47 -8.54 0.64 7.34
N CYS A 48 -9.71 0.01 7.19
CA CYS A 48 -10.23 -0.27 5.85
C CYS A 48 -10.58 1.03 5.12
N LEU A 49 -11.20 1.99 5.82
CA LEU A 49 -11.44 3.33 5.26
C LEU A 49 -10.13 4.02 4.86
N ALA A 50 -9.05 3.83 5.63
CA ALA A 50 -7.74 4.35 5.26
C ALA A 50 -7.16 3.69 4.01
N ALA A 51 -7.31 2.38 3.83
CA ALA A 51 -6.90 1.67 2.61
C ALA A 51 -7.67 2.18 1.37
N ILE A 52 -9.00 2.32 1.48
CA ILE A 52 -9.83 2.89 0.41
C ILE A 52 -9.38 4.32 0.09
N GLY A 53 -9.21 5.15 1.13
CA GLY A 53 -8.76 6.53 0.98
C GLY A 53 -7.38 6.64 0.33
N LEU A 54 -6.46 5.73 0.67
CA LEU A 54 -5.11 5.69 0.10
C LEU A 54 -5.15 5.39 -1.41
N GLY A 55 -5.95 4.40 -1.83
CA GLY A 55 -6.12 4.09 -3.25
C GLY A 55 -6.64 5.28 -4.04
N ILE A 56 -7.68 5.95 -3.53
CA ILE A 56 -8.23 7.17 -4.15
C ILE A 56 -7.20 8.30 -4.19
N ALA A 57 -6.45 8.50 -3.11
CA ALA A 57 -5.45 9.55 -3.02
C ALA A 57 -4.30 9.34 -4.02
N LYS A 58 -3.86 8.09 -4.25
CA LYS A 58 -2.87 7.73 -5.28
C LYS A 58 -3.39 8.11 -6.67
N GLU A 59 -4.61 7.73 -7.02
CA GLU A 59 -5.18 8.08 -8.35
C GLU A 59 -5.35 9.59 -8.54
N ALA A 60 -5.74 10.30 -7.48
CA ALA A 60 -5.82 11.75 -7.50
C ALA A 60 -4.42 12.39 -7.69
N TYR A 61 -3.38 11.82 -7.05
CA TYR A 61 -2.00 12.23 -7.24
C TYR A 61 -1.54 11.99 -8.68
N ASP A 62 -1.79 10.80 -9.23
CA ASP A 62 -1.42 10.45 -10.60
C ASP A 62 -2.08 11.40 -11.62
N SER A 63 -3.37 11.71 -11.44
CA SER A 63 -4.09 12.66 -12.30
C SER A 63 -3.48 14.07 -12.33
N ARG A 64 -2.74 14.44 -11.28
CA ARG A 64 -2.17 15.79 -11.11
C ARG A 64 -0.70 15.89 -11.48
N PHE A 65 0.05 14.80 -11.31
CA PHE A 65 1.51 14.80 -11.46
C PHE A 65 2.01 13.94 -12.63
N GLY A 66 1.11 13.48 -13.50
CA GLY A 66 1.45 12.78 -14.75
C GLY A 66 1.59 11.27 -14.61
N GLY A 67 0.98 10.68 -13.58
CA GLY A 67 0.81 9.23 -13.45
C GLY A 67 -0.34 8.71 -14.33
N VAL A 68 -0.46 7.38 -14.42
CA VAL A 68 -1.56 6.71 -15.11
C VAL A 68 -2.69 6.49 -14.12
N VAL A 69 -3.82 7.15 -14.35
CA VAL A 69 -5.03 6.93 -13.55
C VAL A 69 -5.63 5.57 -13.95
N ASP A 70 -5.67 4.63 -13.01
CA ASP A 70 -6.28 3.33 -13.17
C ASP A 70 -7.25 3.04 -12.03
N ARG A 71 -8.53 2.89 -12.37
CA ARG A 71 -9.57 2.57 -11.38
C ARG A 71 -9.35 1.20 -10.75
N TYR A 72 -8.69 0.29 -11.44
CA TYR A 72 -8.41 -1.05 -10.93
C TYR A 72 -7.32 -1.03 -9.86
N ASP A 73 -6.45 -0.01 -9.82
CA ASP A 73 -5.48 0.19 -8.73
C ASP A 73 -6.18 0.59 -7.44
N ALA A 74 -7.07 1.57 -7.52
CA ALA A 74 -7.88 1.99 -6.38
C ALA A 74 -8.74 0.84 -5.85
N LEU A 75 -9.35 0.03 -6.74
CA LEU A 75 -10.14 -1.13 -6.35
C LEU A 75 -9.27 -2.25 -5.75
N ALA A 76 -8.08 -2.50 -6.29
CA ALA A 76 -7.15 -3.48 -5.73
C ALA A 76 -6.69 -3.05 -4.34
N THR A 77 -6.32 -1.79 -4.14
CA THR A 77 -5.98 -1.23 -2.82
C THR A 77 -7.15 -1.26 -1.83
N ALA A 78 -8.37 -0.96 -2.27
CA ALA A 78 -9.55 -1.12 -1.43
C ALA A 78 -9.78 -2.59 -1.06
N GLY A 79 -9.62 -3.51 -2.02
CA GLY A 79 -9.80 -4.95 -1.84
C GLY A 79 -8.85 -5.55 -0.80
N GLY A 80 -7.66 -4.97 -0.65
CA GLY A 80 -6.67 -5.37 0.36
C GLY A 80 -7.17 -5.27 1.80
N CYS A 81 -8.21 -4.47 2.08
CA CYS A 81 -8.73 -4.33 3.44
C CYS A 81 -9.55 -5.55 3.93
N ASN A 82 -9.92 -6.48 3.04
CA ASN A 82 -10.64 -7.71 3.40
C ASN A 82 -9.75 -8.72 4.15
N PHE A 83 -8.43 -8.60 4.04
CA PHE A 83 -7.48 -9.43 4.77
C PHE A 83 -6.75 -8.61 5.83
N SER A 84 -7.01 -8.92 7.10
CA SER A 84 -6.14 -8.52 8.19
C SER A 84 -4.94 -9.47 8.19
N VAL A 85 -3.79 -9.01 7.73
CA VAL A 85 -2.53 -9.72 8.01
C VAL A 85 -2.27 -9.62 9.51
N GLU A 86 -2.61 -10.66 10.27
CA GLU A 86 -2.11 -10.84 11.64
C GLU A 86 -0.67 -11.35 11.53
N TRP A 87 0.28 -10.48 11.86
CA TRP A 87 1.69 -10.83 12.08
C TRP A 87 1.97 -10.86 13.58
#